data_AF-A0AAU4RKR1-F1
#
_entry.id   AF-A0AAU4RKR1-F1
#
_cell.length_a   1.000
_cell.length_b   1.000
_cell.length_c   1.000
_cell.angle_alpha   90.00
_cell.angle_beta   90.00
_cell.angle_gamma   90.00
#
_symmetry.space_group_name_H-M   'P 1'
#
loop_
_entity.id
_entity.type
_entity.pdbx_description
1 polymer ?
#
loop_
_entity_poly.entity_id
_entity_poly.type
_entity_poly.pdbx_seq_one_letter_code
_entity_poly.pdbx_strand_id
1 'polypeptide(L)'
;MTSTPNRTRPSSAADLGTLVVMAWSGEGPDGDMPYLLAYSLGDAADGPEASSAAVEALLETNNLPVGGDLVDGNARPSLPVSLLVESGQAVLTMPGFNATCTPPPEWLEAVAERGYAYFVFTTRPWPEAQPGKPVEPEALAAFAGADETLNAAAHIVLPARRLRS
;
A
#
# COMPACT_ATOMS: atom_id res chain seq x y z
N MET A 1 -7.77 36.88 18.53
CA MET A 1 -7.54 35.42 18.41
C MET A 1 -8.81 34.82 17.85
N THR A 2 -8.78 34.37 16.60
CA THR A 2 -9.93 33.77 15.92
C THR A 2 -9.58 32.31 15.70
N SER A 3 -10.25 31.41 16.42
CA SER A 3 -10.17 29.97 16.17
C SER A 3 -11.03 29.65 14.95
N THR A 4 -10.40 29.27 13.84
CA THR A 4 -11.10 28.74 12.67
C THR A 4 -11.43 27.27 12.95
N PRO A 5 -12.68 26.80 12.80
CA PRO A 5 -13.03 25.41 13.02
C PRO A 5 -12.41 24.54 11.91
N ASN A 6 -11.72 23.46 12.29
CA ASN A 6 -11.22 22.44 11.38
C ASN A 6 -12.41 21.72 10.73
N ARG A 7 -12.67 21.99 9.45
CA ARG A 7 -13.70 21.30 8.68
C ARG A 7 -13.10 19.98 8.20
N THR A 8 -13.21 18.94 9.02
CA THR A 8 -12.95 17.56 8.58
C THR A 8 -14.00 17.21 7.52
N ARG A 9 -13.67 17.41 6.24
CA ARG A 9 -14.47 16.86 5.15
C ARG A 9 -14.27 15.35 5.15
N PRO A 10 -15.31 14.53 4.94
CA PRO A 10 -15.08 13.13 4.61
C PRO A 10 -14.20 13.11 3.36
N SER A 11 -13.02 12.48 3.46
CA SER A 11 -12.08 12.30 2.37
C SER A 11 -12.80 11.58 1.24
N SER A 12 -13.10 12.31 0.18
CA SER A 12 -13.74 11.76 -1.01
C SER A 12 -12.69 11.02 -1.83
N ALA A 13 -13.09 10.05 -2.65
CA ALA A 13 -12.14 9.36 -3.54
C ALA A 13 -11.37 10.33 -4.47
N ALA A 14 -11.92 11.52 -4.73
CA ALA A 14 -11.26 12.58 -5.50
C ALA A 14 -10.05 13.21 -4.77
N ASP A 15 -10.01 13.14 -3.44
CA ASP A 15 -8.95 13.71 -2.63
C ASP A 15 -7.71 12.80 -2.58
N LEU A 16 -7.85 11.51 -2.91
CA LEU A 16 -6.73 10.54 -2.97
C LEU A 16 -5.85 10.74 -4.21
N GLY A 17 -6.44 11.23 -5.31
CA GLY A 17 -5.80 11.22 -6.63
C GLY A 17 -5.67 9.80 -7.20
N THR A 18 -4.72 9.62 -8.11
CA THR A 18 -4.37 8.32 -8.69
C THR A 18 -3.58 7.50 -7.68
N LEU A 19 -4.14 6.39 -7.24
CA LEU A 19 -3.45 5.38 -6.43
C LEU A 19 -2.87 4.27 -7.31
N VAL A 20 -1.67 3.82 -6.97
CA VAL A 20 -0.94 2.78 -7.69
C VAL A 20 -0.51 1.69 -6.72
N VAL A 21 -0.55 0.44 -7.18
CA VAL A 21 0.00 -0.71 -6.45
C VAL A 21 1.09 -1.36 -7.29
N MET A 22 2.24 -1.59 -6.66
CA MET A 22 3.34 -2.35 -7.24
C MET A 22 3.67 -3.56 -6.38
N ALA A 23 4.03 -4.65 -7.05
CA ALA A 23 4.42 -5.90 -6.42
C ALA A 23 5.81 -6.29 -6.92
N TRP A 24 6.69 -6.70 -6.01
CA TRP A 24 8.02 -7.20 -6.35
C TRP A 24 8.52 -8.18 -5.29
N SER A 25 9.33 -9.14 -5.71
CA SER A 25 10.07 -10.01 -4.78
C SER A 25 11.37 -9.29 -4.38
N GLY A 26 11.63 -9.18 -3.09
CA GLY A 26 12.90 -8.67 -2.56
C GLY A 26 13.64 -9.77 -1.80
N GLU A 27 14.96 -9.65 -1.67
CA GLU A 27 15.75 -10.65 -0.94
C GLU A 27 15.50 -10.55 0.57
N GLY A 28 15.17 -11.68 1.20
CA GLY A 28 14.99 -11.81 2.65
C GLY A 28 15.93 -12.86 3.25
N PRO A 29 16.12 -12.86 4.58
CA PRO A 29 17.04 -13.81 5.25
C PRO A 29 16.64 -15.27 5.05
N ASP A 30 15.34 -15.54 4.88
CA ASP A 30 14.78 -16.87 4.65
C ASP A 30 14.31 -17.03 3.18
N GLY A 31 14.97 -16.36 2.24
CA GLY A 31 14.62 -16.35 0.81
C GLY A 31 13.74 -15.17 0.40
N ASP A 32 13.20 -15.25 -0.81
CA ASP A 32 12.39 -14.22 -1.46
C ASP A 32 11.22 -13.74 -0.61
N MET A 33 11.11 -12.42 -0.41
CA MET A 33 10.07 -11.75 0.36
C MET A 33 9.12 -11.02 -0.60
N PRO A 34 7.81 -11.35 -0.58
CA PRO A 34 6.84 -10.73 -1.47
C PRO A 34 6.38 -9.39 -0.90
N TYR A 35 6.81 -8.29 -1.52
CA TYR A 35 6.44 -6.93 -1.14
C TYR A 35 5.29 -6.40 -2.01
N LEU A 36 4.46 -5.55 -1.40
CA LEU A 36 3.43 -4.76 -2.07
C LEU A 36 3.58 -3.31 -1.60
N LEU A 37 3.62 -2.36 -2.53
CA LEU A 37 3.63 -0.92 -2.23
C LEU A 37 2.39 -0.27 -2.84
N ALA A 38 1.60 0.40 -2.00
CA ALA A 38 0.58 1.34 -2.43
C ALA A 38 1.03 2.78 -2.17
N TYR A 39 0.80 3.66 -3.14
CA TYR A 39 1.15 5.08 -3.09
C TYR A 39 0.22 5.91 -3.98
N SER A 40 0.19 7.22 -3.74
CA SER A 40 -0.49 8.19 -4.61
C SER A 40 0.51 8.84 -5.56
N LEU A 41 0.06 9.25 -6.75
CA LEU A 41 0.85 10.14 -7.63
C LEU A 41 0.87 11.59 -7.14
N GLY A 42 0.03 11.95 -6.15
CA GLY A 42 -0.07 13.33 -5.67
C GLY A 42 -0.81 14.28 -6.63
N ASP A 43 -1.63 13.72 -7.52
CA ASP A 43 -2.36 14.42 -8.59
C ASP A 43 -3.83 14.70 -8.24
N ALA A 44 -4.18 14.71 -6.95
CA ALA A 44 -5.49 15.17 -6.50
C ALA A 44 -5.72 16.64 -6.89
N ALA A 45 -6.99 17.04 -6.98
CA ALA A 45 -7.37 18.40 -7.40
C ALA A 45 -6.76 19.50 -6.52
N ASP A 46 -6.58 19.23 -5.23
CA ASP A 46 -6.01 20.14 -4.25
C ASP A 46 -4.48 19.95 -4.06
N GLY A 47 -3.82 19.12 -4.89
CA GLY A 47 -2.37 18.93 -4.93
C GLY A 47 -1.84 17.73 -4.12
N PRO A 48 -0.51 17.53 -4.09
CA PRO A 48 0.13 16.35 -3.50
C PRO A 48 -0.01 16.29 -1.97
N GLU A 49 -0.07 17.43 -1.29
CA GLU A 49 -0.32 17.49 0.15
C GLU A 49 -1.74 17.00 0.50
N ALA A 50 -2.72 17.31 -0.35
CA ALA A 50 -4.09 16.83 -0.18
C ALA A 50 -4.17 15.31 -0.38
N SER A 51 -3.51 14.78 -1.42
CA SER A 51 -3.36 13.32 -1.61
C SER A 51 -2.74 12.64 -0.40
N SER A 52 -1.65 13.21 0.12
CA SER A 52 -0.93 12.64 1.27
C SER A 52 -1.84 12.59 2.51
N ALA A 53 -2.54 13.69 2.81
CA ALA A 53 -3.48 13.76 3.92
C ALA A 53 -4.70 12.84 3.74
N ALA A 54 -5.19 12.68 2.51
CA ALA A 54 -6.28 11.76 2.21
C ALA A 54 -5.87 10.30 2.39
N VAL A 55 -4.65 9.92 2.00
CA VAL A 55 -4.09 8.59 2.26
C VAL A 55 -3.91 8.37 3.75
N GLU A 56 -3.37 9.34 4.49
CA GLU A 56 -3.24 9.26 5.95
C GLU A 56 -4.60 9.01 6.62
N ALA A 57 -5.62 9.83 6.29
CA ALA A 57 -6.97 9.66 6.82
C ALA A 57 -7.60 8.30 6.45
N LEU A 58 -7.33 7.79 5.24
CA LEU A 58 -7.77 6.46 4.81
C LEU A 58 -7.14 5.36 5.67
N LEU A 59 -5.84 5.45 5.94
CA LEU A 59 -5.10 4.49 6.76
C LEU A 59 -5.59 4.52 8.21
N GLU A 60 -5.72 5.69 8.81
CA GLU A 60 -6.24 5.88 10.17
C GLU A 60 -7.66 5.32 10.33
N THR A 61 -8.55 5.60 9.37
CA THR A 61 -9.93 5.09 9.38
C THR A 61 -9.97 3.55 9.35
N ASN A 62 -8.95 2.94 8.76
CA ASN A 62 -8.79 1.48 8.68
C ASN A 62 -7.93 0.89 9.81
N ASN A 63 -7.57 1.68 10.83
CA ASN A 63 -6.71 1.30 11.96
C ASN A 63 -5.32 0.81 11.51
N LEU A 64 -4.78 1.42 10.46
CA LEU A 64 -3.44 1.17 9.95
C LEU A 64 -2.55 2.36 10.35
N PRO A 65 -1.68 2.21 11.38
CA PRO A 65 -0.88 3.32 11.87
C PRO A 65 0.23 3.68 10.88
N VAL A 66 0.31 4.95 10.49
CA VAL A 66 1.41 5.49 9.67
C VAL A 66 2.63 5.74 10.57
N GLY A 67 3.80 5.31 10.12
CA GLY A 67 5.07 5.45 10.86
C GLY A 67 5.11 4.67 12.18
N GLY A 68 4.14 3.77 12.39
CA GLY A 68 4.00 2.96 13.58
C GLY A 68 4.53 1.54 13.40
N ASP A 69 4.29 0.72 14.42
CA ASP A 69 4.69 -0.69 14.43
C ASP A 69 4.01 -1.50 13.32
N LEU A 70 4.70 -2.55 12.89
CA LEU A 70 4.17 -3.55 11.95
C LEU A 70 2.84 -4.13 12.44
N VAL A 71 1.81 -4.04 11.59
CA VAL A 71 0.53 -4.70 11.82
C VAL A 71 0.58 -6.13 11.29
N ASP A 72 0.52 -7.12 12.17
CA ASP A 72 0.38 -8.51 11.75
C ASP A 72 -1.10 -8.85 11.47
N GLY A 73 -1.44 -9.03 10.20
CA GLY A 73 -2.77 -9.44 9.75
C GLY A 73 -3.12 -10.90 10.11
N ASN A 74 -2.13 -11.76 10.39
CA ASN A 74 -2.40 -13.12 10.89
C ASN A 74 -2.97 -13.09 12.30
N ALA A 75 -2.48 -12.18 13.14
CA ALA A 75 -2.96 -11.97 14.50
C ALA A 75 -4.28 -11.18 14.56
N ARG A 76 -4.72 -10.58 13.45
CA ARG A 76 -5.89 -9.68 13.37
C ARG A 76 -6.86 -10.09 12.26
N PRO A 77 -7.68 -11.14 12.44
CA PRO A 77 -8.60 -11.62 11.40
C PRO A 77 -9.73 -10.65 11.04
N SER A 78 -10.01 -9.66 11.90
CA SER A 78 -10.98 -8.59 11.66
C SER A 78 -10.38 -7.34 11.01
N LEU A 79 -9.13 -7.40 10.56
CA LEU A 79 -8.48 -6.29 9.87
C LEU A 79 -9.26 -5.97 8.57
N PRO A 80 -9.59 -4.69 8.30
CA PRO A 80 -10.44 -4.33 7.18
C PRO A 80 -9.71 -4.36 5.82
N VAL A 81 -8.40 -4.65 5.81
CA VAL A 81 -7.60 -4.89 4.60
C VAL A 81 -7.36 -6.39 4.40
N SER A 82 -7.48 -6.83 3.14
CA SER A 82 -7.29 -8.22 2.77
C SER A 82 -6.56 -8.36 1.42
N LEU A 83 -5.83 -9.46 1.29
CA LEU A 83 -5.13 -9.85 0.08
C LEU A 83 -5.69 -11.19 -0.43
N LEU A 84 -6.20 -11.19 -1.65
CA LEU A 84 -6.58 -12.40 -2.39
C LEU A 84 -5.59 -12.58 -3.55
N VAL A 85 -5.02 -13.78 -3.66
CA VAL A 85 -4.20 -14.18 -4.80
C VAL A 85 -4.96 -15.23 -5.59
N GLU A 86 -5.31 -14.90 -6.83
CA GLU A 86 -6.12 -15.74 -7.70
C GLU A 86 -5.65 -15.62 -9.15
N SER A 87 -5.50 -16.75 -9.83
CA SER A 87 -5.17 -16.80 -11.27
C SER A 87 -3.97 -15.92 -11.67
N GLY A 88 -2.97 -15.83 -10.80
CA GLY A 88 -1.77 -15.00 -11.01
C GLY A 88 -1.96 -13.50 -10.75
N GLN A 89 -3.11 -13.08 -10.25
CA GLN A 89 -3.38 -11.70 -9.84
C GLN A 89 -3.38 -11.56 -8.32
N ALA A 90 -2.99 -10.38 -7.84
CA ALA A 90 -3.14 -9.96 -6.46
C ALA A 90 -4.22 -8.90 -6.37
N VAL A 91 -5.23 -9.15 -5.55
CA VAL A 91 -6.36 -8.25 -5.29
C VAL A 91 -6.27 -7.77 -3.85
N LEU A 92 -6.04 -6.48 -3.67
CA LEU A 92 -6.07 -5.79 -2.39
C LEU A 92 -7.43 -5.13 -2.20
N THR A 93 -8.09 -5.43 -1.09
CA THR A 93 -9.39 -4.83 -0.77
C THR A 93 -9.38 -4.26 0.64
N MET A 94 -9.75 -2.98 0.76
CA MET A 94 -10.09 -2.31 2.02
C MET A 94 -11.19 -1.25 1.80
N PRO A 95 -11.94 -0.85 2.84
CA PRO A 95 -12.83 0.29 2.77
C PRO A 95 -12.11 1.55 2.25
N GLY A 96 -12.59 2.08 1.13
CA GLY A 96 -12.02 3.27 0.48
C GLY A 96 -10.86 3.00 -0.49
N PHE A 97 -10.39 1.76 -0.63
CA PHE A 97 -9.35 1.39 -1.58
C PHE A 97 -9.47 -0.06 -2.05
N ASN A 98 -9.57 -0.24 -3.36
CA ASN A 98 -9.53 -1.56 -3.98
C ASN A 98 -8.59 -1.48 -5.19
N ALA A 99 -7.65 -2.41 -5.26
CA ALA A 99 -6.65 -2.44 -6.31
C ALA A 99 -6.37 -3.88 -6.73
N THR A 100 -6.14 -4.04 -8.03
CA THR A 100 -5.70 -5.30 -8.62
C THR A 100 -4.39 -5.05 -9.36
N CYS A 101 -3.40 -5.91 -9.13
CA CYS A 101 -2.15 -5.89 -9.88
C CYS A 101 -1.77 -7.29 -10.35
N THR A 102 -0.93 -7.35 -11.39
CA THR A 102 -0.32 -8.59 -11.88
C THR A 102 1.11 -8.66 -11.34
N PRO A 103 1.35 -9.34 -10.20
CA PRO A 103 2.69 -9.50 -9.66
C PRO A 103 3.56 -10.37 -10.57
N PRO A 104 4.90 -10.25 -10.46
CA PRO A 104 5.80 -11.10 -11.21
C PRO A 104 5.79 -12.55 -10.67
N PRO A 105 6.19 -13.56 -11.47
CA PRO A 105 6.13 -14.97 -11.09
C PRO A 105 6.84 -15.30 -9.77
N GLU A 106 8.02 -14.73 -9.55
CA GLU A 106 8.80 -14.93 -8.32
C GLU A 106 8.05 -14.46 -7.06
N TRP A 107 7.25 -13.41 -7.18
CA TRP A 107 6.41 -12.94 -6.08
C TRP A 107 5.29 -13.94 -5.76
N LEU A 108 4.69 -14.56 -6.78
CA LEU A 108 3.64 -15.57 -6.60
C LEU A 108 4.19 -16.83 -5.90
N GLU A 109 5.41 -17.22 -6.27
CA GLU A 109 6.14 -18.33 -5.62
C GLU A 109 6.45 -18.00 -4.16
N ALA A 110 7.00 -16.81 -3.89
CA ALA A 110 7.30 -16.34 -2.55
C ALA A 110 6.05 -16.28 -1.65
N VAL A 111 4.91 -15.80 -2.17
CA VAL A 111 3.63 -15.81 -1.45
C VAL A 111 3.12 -17.24 -1.24
N ALA A 112 3.30 -18.13 -2.21
CA ALA A 112 2.89 -19.53 -2.08
C ALA A 112 3.65 -20.26 -0.97
N GLU A 113 4.94 -19.95 -0.81
CA GLU A 113 5.80 -20.52 0.22
C GLU A 113 5.54 -19.90 1.60
N ARG A 114 5.43 -18.58 1.69
CA ARG A 114 5.29 -17.85 2.96
C ARG A 114 3.86 -17.76 3.50
N GLY A 115 2.86 -17.77 2.60
CA GLY A 115 1.45 -17.59 2.95
C GLY A 115 1.03 -16.14 3.26
N TYR A 116 1.92 -15.16 3.08
CA TYR A 116 1.64 -13.74 3.30
C TYR A 116 2.44 -12.85 2.34
N ALA A 117 2.09 -11.58 2.26
CA ALA A 117 2.88 -10.53 1.63
C ALA A 117 3.09 -9.34 2.60
N TYR A 118 4.23 -8.66 2.46
CA TYR A 118 4.52 -7.44 3.21
C TYR A 118 3.98 -6.24 2.46
N PHE A 119 2.90 -5.66 2.97
CA PHE A 119 2.22 -4.53 2.36
C PHE A 119 2.63 -3.23 3.05
N VAL A 120 3.12 -2.30 2.23
CA VAL A 120 3.48 -0.94 2.60
C VAL A 120 2.50 0.00 1.91
N PHE A 121 1.79 0.82 2.68
CA PHE A 121 0.97 1.90 2.12
C PHE A 121 1.50 3.22 2.63
N THR A 122 2.17 3.97 1.76
CA THR A 122 2.83 5.23 2.10
C THR A 122 1.94 6.44 1.82
N THR A 123 2.00 7.44 2.69
CA THR A 123 1.44 8.78 2.47
C THR A 123 2.33 9.63 1.58
N ARG A 124 3.59 9.22 1.35
CA ARG A 124 4.53 9.91 0.46
C ARG A 124 4.10 9.72 -1.00
N PRO A 125 3.84 10.79 -1.77
CA PRO A 125 3.51 10.66 -3.17
C PRO A 125 4.74 10.30 -4.01
N TRP A 126 4.52 9.59 -5.11
CA TRP A 126 5.58 9.24 -6.07
C TRP A 126 5.16 9.54 -7.52
N PRO A 127 5.21 10.81 -7.94
CA PRO A 127 4.69 11.25 -9.24
C PRO A 127 5.45 10.69 -10.45
N GLU A 128 6.70 10.26 -10.27
CA GLU A 128 7.54 9.69 -11.32
C GLU A 128 7.11 8.27 -11.71
N ALA A 129 6.59 7.48 -10.77
CA ALA A 129 6.20 6.09 -10.97
C ALA A 129 4.74 5.96 -11.44
N GLN A 130 4.47 6.41 -12.68
CA GLN A 130 3.12 6.42 -13.23
C GLN A 130 2.68 5.02 -13.72
N PRO A 131 1.39 4.68 -13.61
CA PRO A 131 0.85 3.45 -14.19
C PRO A 131 1.18 3.32 -15.68
N GLY A 132 1.61 2.12 -16.08
CA GLY A 132 1.95 1.81 -17.47
C GLY A 132 3.31 2.32 -17.94
N LYS A 133 4.07 3.03 -17.10
CA LYS A 133 5.49 3.33 -17.35
C LYS A 133 6.36 2.32 -16.59
N PRO A 134 7.44 1.81 -17.22
CA PRO A 134 8.40 0.99 -16.51
C PRO A 134 9.04 1.81 -15.39
N VAL A 135 9.19 1.19 -14.23
CA VAL A 135 9.94 1.72 -13.09
C VAL A 135 11.21 0.89 -12.98
N GLU A 136 12.36 1.56 -12.98
CA GLU A 136 13.65 0.86 -12.84
C GLU A 136 13.75 0.23 -11.44
N PRO A 137 14.28 -1.01 -11.32
CA PRO A 137 14.42 -1.69 -10.04
C PRO A 137 15.16 -0.86 -8.97
N GLU A 138 16.19 -0.11 -9.37
CA GLU A 138 16.95 0.75 -8.47
C GLU A 138 16.12 1.93 -7.96
N ALA A 139 15.24 2.50 -8.79
CA ALA A 139 14.34 3.57 -8.39
C ALA A 139 13.27 3.06 -7.41
N LEU A 140 12.76 1.85 -7.65
CA LEU A 140 11.87 1.16 -6.71
C LEU A 140 12.54 0.89 -5.37
N ALA A 141 13.74 0.32 -5.38
CA ALA A 141 14.49 0.06 -4.16
C ALA A 141 14.80 1.37 -3.40
N ALA A 142 15.22 2.41 -4.12
CA ALA A 142 15.51 3.71 -3.52
C ALA A 142 14.27 4.37 -2.92
N PHE A 143 13.10 4.28 -3.57
CA PHE A 143 11.88 4.86 -3.04
C PHE A 143 11.30 4.03 -1.88
N ALA A 144 11.11 2.71 -2.08
CA ALA A 144 10.47 1.84 -1.12
C ALA A 144 11.35 1.60 0.13
N GLY A 145 12.67 1.62 -0.03
CA GLY A 145 13.64 1.43 1.06
C GLY A 145 14.10 2.73 1.73
N ALA A 146 13.67 3.91 1.26
CA ALA A 146 14.03 5.18 1.89
C ALA A 146 13.39 5.30 3.29
N ASP A 147 14.19 5.75 4.26
CA ASP A 147 13.72 5.98 5.64
C ASP A 147 12.52 6.94 5.66
N GLU A 148 12.49 7.95 4.80
CA GLU A 148 11.35 8.88 4.73
C GLU A 148 10.07 8.17 4.26
N THR A 149 10.17 7.21 3.34
CA THR A 149 9.01 6.44 2.87
C THR A 149 8.55 5.46 3.93
N LEU A 150 9.48 4.75 4.57
CA LEU A 150 9.18 3.78 5.63
C LEU A 150 8.55 4.46 6.85
N ASN A 151 9.05 5.63 7.26
CA ASN A 151 8.47 6.41 8.35
C ASN A 151 7.13 7.06 8.00
N ALA A 152 6.86 7.30 6.71
CA ALA A 152 5.60 7.84 6.21
C ALA A 152 4.65 6.74 5.70
N ALA A 153 4.78 5.51 6.15
CA ALA A 153 3.95 4.40 5.69
C ALA A 153 3.33 3.59 6.83
N ALA A 154 2.17 3.02 6.54
CA ALA A 154 1.65 1.90 7.30
C ALA A 154 2.28 0.60 6.79
N HIS A 155 2.68 -0.26 7.73
CA HIS A 155 3.32 -1.53 7.45
C HIS A 155 2.43 -2.67 7.91
N ILE A 156 2.12 -3.62 7.01
CA ILE A 156 1.18 -4.70 7.28
C ILE A 156 1.72 -6.03 6.72
N VAL A 157 1.75 -7.07 7.54
CA VAL A 157 1.82 -8.45 7.04
C VAL A 157 0.42 -8.89 6.66
N LEU A 158 0.16 -9.04 5.35
CA LEU A 158 -1.14 -9.45 4.84
C LEU A 158 -1.16 -10.95 4.54
N PRO A 159 -1.98 -11.76 5.24
CA PRO A 159 -2.16 -13.16 4.89
C PRO A 159 -2.76 -13.28 3.48
N ALA A 160 -2.10 -14.04 2.62
CA ALA A 160 -2.56 -14.27 1.27
C ALA A 160 -3.64 -15.34 1.27
N ARG A 161 -4.86 -14.95 0.91
CA ARG A 161 -5.97 -15.87 0.74
C ARG A 161 -6.00 -16.36 -0.69
N ARG A 162 -6.49 -17.59 -0.89
CA ARG A 162 -6.84 -18.13 -2.20
C ARG A 162 -8.31 -18.48 -2.18
N LEU A 163 -9.02 -18.32 -3.30
CA LEU A 163 -10.35 -18.89 -3.41
C LEU A 163 -10.21 -20.41 -3.25
N ARG A 164 -10.95 -20.97 -2.28
CA ARG A 164 -11.10 -22.42 -2.20
C ARG A 164 -11.95 -22.84 -3.40
N SER A 165 -11.32 -23.49 -4.37
CA SER A 165 -12.00 -24.29 -5.39
C SER A 165 -12.58 -25.56 -4.77
#